data_AF-A0A522QP22-F1
#
_entry.id   AF-A0A522QP22-F1
#
_cell.length_a   1.000
_cell.length_b   1.000
_cell.length_c   1.000
_cell.angle_alpha   90.00
_cell.angle_beta   90.00
_cell.angle_gamma   90.00
#
_symmetry.space_group_name_H-M   'P 1'
#
loop_
_entity.id
_entity.type
_entity.pdbx_description
1 polymer ?
#
loop_
_entity_poly.entity_id
_entity_poly.type
_entity_poly.pdbx_seq_one_letter_code
_entity_poly.pdbx_strand_id
1 'polypeptide(L)' 'MDWRHRAVCRDEDPELFFPIGNTGPALLQIEQAKAVCRRCPVIQECLAWALESGQDAGV' A
#
# COMPACT_ATOMS: atom_id res chain seq x y z
N MET A 1 -17.08 -1.51 12.41
CA MET A 1 -15.99 -0.71 11.82
C MET A 1 -15.19 -1.62 10.91
N ASP A 2 -14.99 -1.22 9.66
CA ASP A 2 -14.23 -1.98 8.66
C ASP A 2 -12.70 -1.87 8.88
N TRP A 3 -11.91 -2.85 8.41
CA TRP A 3 -10.45 -2.92 8.56
C TRP A 3 -9.75 -1.67 8.03
N ARG A 4 -10.32 -1.03 7.01
CA ARG A 4 -9.84 0.25 6.43
C ARG A 4 -9.71 1.37 7.47
N HIS A 5 -10.44 1.35 8.57
CA HIS A 5 -10.30 2.36 9.64
C HIS A 5 -9.02 2.20 10.46
N ARG A 6 -8.40 1.01 10.44
CA ARG A 6 -7.15 0.71 11.16
C ARG A 6 -5.92 0.77 10.23
N ALA A 7 -6.10 1.14 8.97
CA ALA A 7 -5.03 1.21 7.99
C ALA A 7 -4.14 2.43 8.27
N VAL A 8 -2.85 2.20 8.56
CA VAL A 8 -1.88 3.26 8.87
C VAL A 8 -1.50 4.10 7.65
N CYS A 9 -1.73 3.60 6.44
CA CYS A 9 -1.51 4.34 5.19
C CYS A 9 -2.43 5.55 5.03
N ARG A 10 -3.49 5.67 5.84
CA ARG A 10 -4.39 6.82 5.85
C ARG A 10 -3.73 8.12 6.28
N ASP A 11 -2.63 8.03 7.01
CA ASP A 11 -1.87 9.18 7.51
C ASP A 11 -0.69 9.54 6.57
N GLU A 12 -0.56 8.84 5.44
CA GLU A 12 0.49 9.04 4.44
C GLU A 12 -0.09 9.71 3.18
N ASP A 13 0.78 10.26 2.34
CA ASP A 13 0.38 10.76 1.02
C ASP A 13 -0.08 9.58 0.13
N PRO A 14 -1.31 9.62 -0.43
CA PRO A 14 -1.79 8.57 -1.34
C PRO A 14 -0.85 8.29 -2.52
N GLU A 15 -0.18 9.32 -3.06
CA GLU A 15 0.73 9.18 -4.20
C GLU A 15 1.91 8.27 -3.89
N LEU A 16 2.28 8.12 -2.61
CA LEU A 16 3.33 7.19 -2.17
C LEU A 16 3.07 5.76 -2.65
N PHE A 17 1.80 5.34 -2.69
CA PHE A 17 1.39 3.99 -3.05
C PHE A 17 1.23 3.79 -4.57
N PHE A 18 1.37 4.83 -5.39
CA PHE A 18 1.22 4.77 -6.85
C PHE A 18 2.49 5.24 -7.59
N PRO A 19 3.62 4.50 -7.47
CA PRO A 19 4.87 4.84 -8.13
C PRO A 19 4.76 4.77 -9.65
N ILE A 20 5.37 5.73 -10.35
CA ILE A 20 5.44 5.72 -11.82
C ILE A 20 6.66 4.91 -12.27
N GLY A 21 6.39 3.70 -12.78
CA GLY A 21 7.41 2.76 -13.22
C GLY A 21 7.95 1.87 -12.09
N ASN A 22 8.97 1.07 -12.40
CA ASN A 22 9.54 0.08 -11.49
C ASN A 22 11.08 0.10 -11.48
N THR A 23 11.67 1.22 -11.88
CA THR A 23 13.12 1.41 -11.94
C THR A 23 13.52 2.76 -11.33
N GLY A 24 14.79 2.89 -10.95
CA GLY A 24 15.35 4.16 -10.47
C GLY A 24 14.59 4.70 -9.24
N PRO A 25 14.13 5.97 -9.25
CA PRO A 25 13.41 6.58 -8.12
C PRO A 25 12.17 5.81 -7.68
N ALA A 26 11.49 5.10 -8.59
CA ALA A 26 10.32 4.31 -8.26
C ALA A 26 10.63 3.17 -7.28
N LEU A 27 11.84 2.60 -7.32
CA LEU A 27 12.24 1.56 -6.37
C LEU A 27 12.29 2.08 -4.93
N LEU A 28 12.75 3.32 -4.74
CA LEU A 28 12.78 3.95 -3.42
C LEU A 28 11.37 4.22 -2.91
N GLN A 29 10.48 4.73 -3.78
CA GLN A 29 9.08 4.97 -3.46
C GLN A 29 8.35 3.67 -3.10
N ILE A 30 8.56 2.59 -3.87
CA ILE A 30 8.03 1.26 -3.59
C ILE A 30 8.49 0.77 -2.21
N GLU A 31 9.78 0.90 -1.88
CA GLU A 31 10.28 0.44 -0.58
C GLU A 31 9.77 1.30 0.59
N GLN A 32 9.53 2.60 0.37
CA GLN A 32 8.88 3.48 1.34
C GLN A 32 7.42 3.06 1.57
N ALA A 33 6.64 2.84 0.51
CA ALA A 33 5.26 2.35 0.62
C ALA A 33 5.20 1.00 1.34
N LYS A 34 6.07 0.04 0.98
CA LYS A 34 6.17 -1.24 1.69
C LYS A 34 6.56 -1.09 3.15
N ALA A 35 7.36 -0.09 3.52
CA ALA A 35 7.70 0.17 4.92
C ALA A 35 6.47 0.55 5.74
N VAL A 36 5.53 1.29 5.14
CA VAL A 36 4.23 1.58 5.74
C VAL A 36 3.40 0.31 5.87
N CYS A 37 3.32 -0.53 4.83
CA CYS A 37 2.58 -1.78 4.87
C CYS A 37 3.12 -2.74 5.96
N ARG A 38 4.44 -2.85 6.13
CA ARG A 38 5.08 -3.72 7.13
C ARG A 38 4.71 -3.38 8.58
N ARG A 39 4.35 -2.13 8.87
CA ARG A 39 3.88 -1.69 10.21
C ARG A 39 2.35 -1.62 10.33
N CYS A 40 1.61 -1.97 9.26
CA CYS A 40 0.16 -1.86 9.22
C CYS A 40 -0.51 -3.09 9.87
N PRO A 41 -1.42 -2.91 10.85
CA PRO A 41 -2.07 -4.02 11.54
C PRO A 41 -3.12 -4.76 10.70
N VAL A 42 -3.40 -4.27 9.49
CA VAL A 42 -4.41 -4.81 8.56
C VAL A 42 -3.81 -5.24 7.22
N ILE A 43 -2.50 -5.51 7.17
CA ILE A 43 -1.80 -5.90 5.94
C ILE A 43 -2.42 -7.16 5.28
N GLN A 44 -2.89 -8.11 6.09
CA GLN A 44 -3.49 -9.35 5.58
C GLN A 44 -4.87 -9.11 4.97
N GLU A 45 -5.73 -8.33 5.65
CA GLU A 45 -7.06 -7.96 5.14
C GLU A 45 -6.95 -7.09 3.88
N CYS A 46 -5.98 -6.17 3.84
CA CYS A 46 -5.69 -5.33 2.67
C CYS A 46 -5.27 -6.18 1.47
N LEU A 47 -4.33 -7.10 1.67
CA LEU A 47 -3.86 -8.00 0.62
C LEU A 47 -4.99 -8.90 0.10
N ALA A 48 -5.77 -9.50 1.00
CA ALA A 48 -6.90 -10.35 0.61
C ALA A 48 -7.91 -9.57 -0.24
N TRP A 49 -8.30 -8.37 0.20
CA TRP A 49 -9.23 -7.54 -0.54
C TRP A 49 -8.67 -7.10 -1.91
N ALA A 50 -7.38 -6.75 -1.99
CA ALA A 50 -6.74 -6.37 -3.24
C ALA A 50 -6.78 -7.52 -4.27
N LEU A 51 -6.47 -8.74 -3.83
CA LEU A 51 -6.52 -9.94 -4.67
C LEU A 51 -7.95 -10.30 -5.09
N GLU A 52 -8.91 -10.27 -4.16
CA GLU A 52 -10.31 -10.62 -4.41
C GLU A 52 -11.02 -9.63 -5.34
N SER A 53 -10.70 -8.34 -5.21
CA SER A 53 -11.30 -7.28 -6.02
C SER A 53 -10.52 -6.96 -7.31
N GLY A 54 -9.37 -7.61 -7.52
CA GLY A 54 -8.56 -7.44 -8.72
C GLY A 54 -7.87 -6.08 -8.83
N GLN A 55 -7.37 -5.52 -7.72
CA GLN A 55 -6.54 -4.32 -7.78
C GLN A 55 -5.20 -4.68 -8.45
N ASP A 56 -4.91 -4.06 -9.59
CA ASP A 56 -3.76 -4.35 -10.45
C ASP A 56 -2.64 -3.32 -10.35
N ALA A 57 -2.89 -2.22 -9.65
CA ALA A 57 -1.96 -1.10 -9.48
C ALA A 57 -1.82 -0.71 -8.01
N GLY A 58 -0.66 -0.14 -7.72
CA GLY A 58 -0.29 0.35 -6.40
C GLY A 58 0.44 -0.68 -5.53
N VAL A 59 0.84 -0.25 -4.34
CA VAL A 59 1.58 -1.03 -3.33
C VAL A 59 0.69 -1.41 -2.16
#